data_AF-A0AAW2P0E5-F1
#
_entry.id   AF-A0AAW2P0E5-F1
#
_cell.length_a   1.000
_cell.length_b   1.000
_cell.length_c   1.000
_cell.angle_alpha   90.00
_cell.angle_beta   90.00
_cell.angle_gamma   90.00
#
_symmetry.space_group_name_H-M   'P 1'
#
loop_
_entity.id
_entity.type
_entity.pdbx_description
1 polymer ?
#
loop_
_entity_poly.entity_id
_entity_poly.type
_entity_poly.pdbx_seq_one_letter_code
_entity_poly.pdbx_strand_id
1 'polypeptide(L)'
;MNVRTVICAPTNVAIKELASRLIALVRNSVEAEYEKSFLPCPLGDMLIFGNKDRLKVGSDIEEISLDYRLERLSHCLVPQTGWRHCVATCGFLEDCVSQYQIYMDNELIKAKESLQHEVQSNKSFLEFARDRFAHIATPLRRCMSTFLTHLPRSCILENNFQRIVQLMSLLDSMEIFLFEDSSMTSEELENSFLQQQMISSEFVDTSSLVYTRSQCLSILRSLQASLDKLSLPVVTNIASTTEFCFQKASLIFCTTSSSYKLHSFDVEPFKLLVIDEAAQVKECESIIALQIPDVRHAILVGDERQLPAMVNSKVIMKFANSLN
;
A
#
# COMPACT_ATOMS: atom_id res chain seq x y z
N MET A 1 4.78 16.05 -3.85
CA MET A 1 6.00 16.89 -3.81
C MET A 1 6.70 16.81 -5.16
N ASN A 2 7.08 17.93 -5.79
CA ASN A 2 7.62 17.93 -7.16
C ASN A 2 9.16 17.81 -7.26
N VAL A 3 9.85 17.64 -6.12
CA VAL A 3 11.32 17.55 -6.07
C VAL A 3 11.73 16.27 -5.38
N ARG A 4 12.38 15.37 -6.13
CA ARG A 4 12.99 14.16 -5.57
C ARG A 4 14.14 14.55 -4.66
N THR A 5 14.07 14.09 -3.41
CA THR A 5 14.95 14.53 -2.32
C THR A 5 15.55 13.32 -1.61
N VAL A 6 16.87 13.35 -1.42
CA VAL A 6 17.57 12.41 -0.52
C VAL A 6 17.80 13.10 0.80
N ILE A 7 17.47 12.41 1.88
CA ILE A 7 17.53 12.87 3.25
C ILE A 7 18.47 11.91 3.98
N CYS A 8 19.58 12.46 4.44
CA CYS A 8 20.66 11.75 5.09
C CYS A 8 20.79 12.19 6.54
N ALA A 9 21.21 11.26 7.40
CA ALA A 9 21.64 11.56 8.75
C ALA A 9 22.87 10.69 9.12
N PRO A 10 23.69 11.08 10.11
CA PRO A 10 24.89 10.32 10.50
C PRO A 10 24.57 8.93 11.06
N THR A 11 23.42 8.77 11.73
CA THR A 11 23.08 7.55 12.46
C THR A 11 21.68 7.05 12.12
N ASN A 12 21.46 5.75 12.37
CA ASN A 12 20.14 5.14 12.28
C ASN A 12 19.14 5.76 13.26
N VAL A 13 19.58 6.29 14.40
CA VAL A 13 18.66 6.92 15.36
C VAL A 13 18.16 8.24 14.79
N ALA A 14 19.07 9.09 14.33
CA ALA A 14 18.75 10.40 13.75
C ALA A 14 17.82 10.28 12.53
N ILE A 15 18.13 9.38 11.58
CA ILE A 15 17.30 9.24 10.38
C ILE A 15 15.88 8.72 10.70
N LYS A 16 15.76 7.84 11.69
CA LYS A 16 14.45 7.32 12.12
C LYS A 16 13.62 8.39 12.79
N GLU A 17 14.23 9.19 13.67
CA GLU A 17 13.54 10.31 14.31
C GLU A 17 13.03 11.32 13.29
N LEU A 18 13.86 11.68 12.31
CA LEU A 18 13.47 12.57 11.23
C LEU A 18 12.33 12.00 10.39
N ALA A 19 12.43 10.72 9.99
CA ALA A 19 11.38 10.05 9.24
C ALA A 19 10.05 9.97 10.02
N SER A 20 10.12 9.61 11.30
CA SER A 20 8.95 9.50 12.20
C SER A 20 8.23 10.84 12.35
N ARG A 21 8.98 11.93 12.56
CA ARG A 21 8.43 13.30 12.61
C ARG A 21 7.73 13.68 11.32
N LEU A 22 8.32 13.36 10.15
CA LEU A 22 7.69 13.70 8.88
C LEU A 22 6.44 12.85 8.62
N ILE A 23 6.45 11.56 8.96
CA ILE A 23 5.26 10.70 8.89
C ILE A 23 4.14 11.26 9.76
N ALA A 24 4.44 11.69 10.99
CA ALA A 24 3.45 12.30 11.87
C ALA A 24 2.81 13.55 11.24
N LEU A 25 3.61 14.41 10.59
CA LEU A 25 3.07 15.57 9.85
C LEU A 25 2.17 15.16 8.69
N VAL A 26 2.56 14.15 7.91
CA VAL A 26 1.75 13.64 6.80
C VAL A 26 0.44 13.03 7.32
N ARG A 27 0.48 12.21 8.37
CA ARG A 27 -0.73 11.66 9.00
C ARG A 27 -1.68 12.76 9.48
N ASN A 28 -1.17 13.76 10.20
CA ASN A 28 -1.97 14.88 10.68
C ASN A 28 -2.63 15.67 9.53
N SER A 29 -1.94 15.84 8.40
CA SER A 29 -2.53 16.49 7.22
C SER A 29 -3.67 15.67 6.61
N VAL A 30 -3.52 14.35 6.54
CA VAL A 30 -4.54 13.45 5.97
C VAL A 30 -5.77 13.37 6.88
N GLU A 31 -5.56 13.32 8.20
CA GLU A 31 -6.66 13.35 9.17
C GLU A 31 -7.50 14.64 9.07
N ALA A 32 -6.85 15.77 8.78
CA ALA A 32 -7.53 17.04 8.57
C ALA A 32 -8.31 17.09 7.24
N GLU A 33 -7.83 16.40 6.20
CA GLU A 33 -8.48 16.39 4.87
C GLU A 33 -9.71 15.48 4.80
N TYR A 34 -9.74 14.35 5.51
CA TYR A 34 -10.74 13.29 5.31
C TYR A 34 -11.61 12.98 6.55
N GLU A 35 -11.80 13.95 7.46
CA GLU A 35 -12.71 13.90 8.63
C GLU A 35 -12.96 12.49 9.22
N LYS A 36 -11.96 11.94 9.94
CA LYS A 36 -12.06 10.66 10.69
C LYS A 36 -12.40 9.40 9.86
N SER A 37 -12.24 9.41 8.55
CA SER A 37 -12.22 8.16 7.79
C SER A 37 -11.00 7.32 8.18
N PHE A 38 -11.17 5.99 8.33
CA PHE A 38 -10.08 5.02 8.55
C PHE A 38 -9.22 4.81 7.28
N LEU A 39 -8.94 5.89 6.56
CA LEU A 39 -8.18 5.86 5.32
C LEU A 39 -6.70 5.60 5.61
N PRO A 40 -6.05 4.64 4.91
CA PRO A 40 -4.62 4.45 5.05
C PRO A 40 -3.84 5.71 4.66
N CYS A 41 -2.78 6.02 5.40
CA CYS A 41 -1.96 7.18 5.12
C CYS A 41 -1.11 6.93 3.86
N PRO A 42 -1.18 7.80 2.83
CA PRO A 42 -0.42 7.63 1.59
C PRO A 42 1.07 7.95 1.81
N LEU A 43 1.86 6.93 2.11
CA LEU A 43 3.29 7.03 2.40
C LEU A 43 4.18 6.50 1.25
N GLY A 44 3.60 6.20 0.09
CA GLY A 44 4.32 5.62 -1.05
C GLY A 44 5.44 6.51 -1.59
N ASP A 45 5.30 7.83 -1.44
CA ASP A 45 6.33 8.82 -1.81
C ASP A 45 7.58 8.75 -0.92
N MET A 46 7.51 8.17 0.26
CA MET A 46 8.61 8.12 1.24
C MET A 46 9.22 6.74 1.26
N LEU A 47 10.54 6.61 1.32
CA LEU A 47 11.21 5.32 1.42
C LEU A 47 12.40 5.44 2.38
N ILE A 48 12.47 4.59 3.39
CA ILE A 48 13.66 4.46 4.25
C ILE A 48 14.37 3.14 3.97
N PHE A 49 15.70 3.21 3.86
CA PHE A 49 16.53 2.02 3.73
C PHE A 49 17.82 2.16 4.53
N GLY A 50 18.44 1.02 4.84
CA GLY A 50 19.69 0.98 5.59
C GLY A 50 20.22 -0.43 5.73
N ASN A 51 21.11 -0.64 6.70
CA ASN A 51 21.47 -1.99 7.13
C ASN A 51 20.35 -2.54 8.02
N LYS A 52 19.74 -3.67 7.62
CA LYS A 52 18.57 -4.26 8.30
C LYS A 52 18.83 -4.51 9.80
N ASP A 53 19.97 -5.13 10.11
CA ASP A 53 20.34 -5.52 11.48
C ASP A 53 20.53 -4.31 12.40
N ARG A 54 21.01 -3.19 11.83
CA ARG A 54 21.33 -1.97 12.59
C ARG A 54 20.18 -0.96 12.61
N LEU A 55 19.35 -0.90 11.57
CA LEU A 55 18.32 0.13 11.45
C LEU A 55 17.21 -0.09 12.50
N LYS A 56 16.85 -1.36 12.79
CA LYS A 56 15.81 -1.74 13.75
C LYS A 56 14.57 -0.87 13.60
N VAL A 57 13.79 -1.18 12.57
CA VAL A 57 12.58 -0.45 12.18
C VAL A 57 11.52 -0.62 13.26
N GLY A 58 11.01 0.50 13.78
CA GLY A 58 9.88 0.54 14.70
C GLY A 58 8.56 0.68 13.95
N SER A 59 7.44 0.47 14.64
CA SER A 59 6.09 0.61 14.06
C SER A 59 5.78 2.01 13.55
N ASP A 60 6.49 3.02 14.04
CA ASP A 60 6.34 4.42 13.65
C ASP A 60 6.83 4.73 12.22
N ILE A 61 7.75 3.92 11.69
CA ILE A 61 8.36 4.11 10.36
C ILE A 61 8.27 2.86 9.47
N GLU A 62 7.64 1.79 9.95
CA GLU A 62 7.59 0.49 9.27
C GLU A 62 7.03 0.61 7.85
N GLU A 63 5.96 1.37 7.65
CA GLU A 63 5.26 1.51 6.36
C GLU A 63 6.11 2.15 5.24
N ILE A 64 7.16 2.89 5.61
CA ILE A 64 8.11 3.46 4.65
C ILE A 64 9.39 2.63 4.51
N SER A 65 9.59 1.60 5.34
CA SER A 65 10.73 0.70 5.23
C SER A 65 10.70 -0.03 3.90
N LEU A 66 11.84 -0.06 3.19
CA LEU A 66 11.98 -0.80 1.94
C LEU A 66 11.56 -2.26 2.12
N ASP A 67 12.03 -2.93 3.17
CA ASP A 67 11.76 -4.36 3.36
C ASP A 67 10.30 -4.66 3.60
N TYR A 68 9.66 -3.87 4.46
CA TYR A 68 8.24 -4.00 4.74
C TYR A 68 7.44 -3.72 3.47
N ARG A 69 7.76 -2.65 2.74
CA ARG A 69 7.10 -2.32 1.48
C ARG A 69 7.22 -3.45 0.46
N LEU A 70 8.40 -4.05 0.32
CA LEU A 70 8.61 -5.18 -0.57
C LEU A 70 7.73 -6.37 -0.19
N GLU A 71 7.65 -6.70 1.10
CA GLU A 71 6.78 -7.76 1.60
C GLU A 71 5.30 -7.47 1.26
N ARG A 72 4.81 -6.27 1.62
CA ARG A 72 3.41 -5.87 1.38
C ARG A 72 3.05 -5.88 -0.11
N LEU A 73 3.89 -5.30 -0.96
CA LEU A 73 3.69 -5.29 -2.41
C LEU A 73 3.77 -6.70 -3.00
N SER A 74 4.68 -7.56 -2.51
CA SER A 74 4.82 -8.93 -3.01
C SER A 74 3.50 -9.70 -2.85
N HIS A 75 2.85 -9.61 -1.69
CA HIS A 75 1.55 -10.25 -1.44
C HIS A 75 0.43 -9.75 -2.36
N CYS A 76 0.46 -8.47 -2.74
CA CYS A 76 -0.58 -7.88 -3.57
C CYS A 76 -0.34 -8.11 -5.06
N LEU A 77 0.89 -8.40 -5.49
CA LEU A 77 1.24 -8.56 -6.89
C LEU A 77 1.30 -10.04 -7.33
N VAL A 78 1.11 -11.01 -6.41
CA VAL A 78 1.07 -12.44 -6.73
C VAL A 78 -0.11 -12.73 -7.67
N PRO A 79 0.08 -13.44 -8.80
CA PRO A 79 -1.02 -13.72 -9.74
C PRO A 79 -2.20 -14.49 -9.13
N GLN A 80 -1.95 -15.39 -8.18
CA GLN A 80 -2.94 -16.31 -7.61
C GLN A 80 -3.72 -15.74 -6.42
N THR A 81 -3.16 -14.75 -5.71
CA THR A 81 -3.74 -14.25 -4.44
C THR A 81 -3.74 -12.72 -4.34
N GLY A 82 -3.10 -12.05 -5.29
CA GLY A 82 -2.96 -10.61 -5.35
C GLY A 82 -4.17 -9.91 -5.95
N TRP A 83 -4.00 -8.63 -6.26
CA TRP A 83 -5.08 -7.73 -6.64
C TRP A 83 -5.82 -8.20 -7.89
N ARG A 84 -5.11 -8.71 -8.91
CA ARG A 84 -5.73 -9.22 -10.15
C ARG A 84 -6.68 -10.37 -9.87
N HIS A 85 -6.24 -11.32 -9.03
CA HIS A 85 -7.08 -12.43 -8.60
C HIS A 85 -8.27 -11.92 -7.79
N CYS A 86 -8.06 -11.00 -6.85
CA CYS A 86 -9.13 -10.43 -6.03
C CYS A 86 -10.20 -9.73 -6.90
N VAL A 87 -9.79 -8.96 -7.91
CA VAL A 87 -10.72 -8.30 -8.83
C VAL A 87 -11.46 -9.34 -9.69
N ALA A 88 -10.78 -10.39 -10.16
CA ALA A 88 -11.41 -11.46 -10.91
C ALA A 88 -12.43 -12.26 -10.08
N THR A 89 -12.15 -12.56 -8.82
CA THR A 89 -13.08 -13.29 -7.94
C THR A 89 -14.29 -12.46 -7.53
N CYS A 90 -14.19 -11.13 -7.62
CA CYS A 90 -15.35 -10.24 -7.49
C CYS A 90 -16.38 -10.40 -8.61
N GLY A 91 -16.14 -11.25 -9.61
CA GLY A 91 -17.17 -11.75 -10.51
C GLY A 91 -18.42 -12.25 -9.77
N PHE A 92 -18.27 -12.75 -8.54
CA PHE A 92 -19.38 -13.07 -7.64
C PHE A 92 -20.44 -11.95 -7.51
N LEU A 93 -20.02 -10.68 -7.52
CA LEU A 93 -20.96 -9.55 -7.45
C LEU A 93 -21.85 -9.45 -8.70
N GLU A 94 -21.46 -10.08 -9.79
CA GLU A 94 -22.19 -10.14 -11.06
C GLU A 94 -22.97 -11.46 -11.22
N ASP A 95 -22.39 -12.60 -10.83
CA ASP A 95 -22.91 -13.94 -11.13
C ASP A 95 -23.22 -14.81 -9.88
N CYS A 96 -23.41 -14.20 -8.71
CA CYS A 96 -23.68 -14.87 -7.43
C CYS A 96 -24.70 -16.01 -7.52
N VAL A 97 -25.85 -15.78 -8.16
CA VAL A 97 -26.93 -16.78 -8.29
C VAL A 97 -26.46 -17.99 -9.09
N SER A 98 -25.75 -17.76 -10.19
CA SER A 98 -25.17 -18.84 -10.99
C SER A 98 -24.09 -19.60 -10.24
N GLN A 99 -23.23 -18.90 -9.48
CA GLN A 99 -22.24 -19.56 -8.61
C GLN A 99 -22.91 -20.43 -7.53
N TYR A 100 -24.03 -19.98 -6.96
CA TYR A 100 -24.79 -20.75 -5.98
C TYR A 100 -25.44 -21.99 -6.60
N GLN A 101 -26.02 -21.88 -7.79
CA GLN A 101 -26.57 -23.04 -8.51
C GLN A 101 -25.50 -24.11 -8.76
N ILE A 102 -24.31 -23.70 -9.20
CA ILE A 102 -23.15 -24.60 -9.38
C ILE A 102 -22.74 -25.24 -8.04
N TYR A 103 -22.73 -24.46 -6.96
CA TYR A 103 -22.47 -24.99 -5.61
C TYR A 103 -23.49 -26.07 -5.23
N MET A 104 -24.78 -25.81 -5.40
CA MET A 104 -25.85 -26.76 -5.10
C MET A 104 -25.73 -28.04 -5.93
N ASP A 105 -25.45 -27.93 -7.22
CA ASP A 105 -25.24 -29.09 -8.11
C ASP A 105 -24.05 -29.95 -7.65
N ASN A 106 -22.94 -29.31 -7.26
CA ASN A 106 -21.76 -30.01 -6.76
C ASN A 106 -22.05 -30.73 -5.42
N GLU A 107 -22.79 -30.11 -4.51
CA GLU A 107 -23.19 -30.75 -3.26
C GLU A 107 -24.13 -31.94 -3.51
N LEU A 108 -25.04 -31.84 -4.48
CA LEU A 108 -25.89 -32.95 -4.92
C LEU A 108 -25.09 -34.12 -5.50
N ILE A 109 -24.02 -33.84 -6.26
CA ILE A 109 -23.12 -34.88 -6.79
C ILE A 109 -22.37 -35.56 -5.63
N LYS A 110 -21.76 -34.80 -4.72
CA LYS A 110 -21.06 -35.35 -3.55
C LYS A 110 -21.96 -36.22 -2.68
N ALA A 111 -23.20 -35.80 -2.47
CA ALA A 111 -24.19 -36.56 -1.70
C ALA A 111 -24.55 -37.91 -2.37
N LYS A 112 -24.54 -37.97 -3.71
CA LYS A 112 -24.77 -39.22 -4.47
C LYS A 112 -23.58 -40.17 -4.44
N GLU A 113 -22.36 -39.63 -4.37
CA GLU A 113 -21.11 -40.41 -4.33
C GLU A 113 -20.76 -40.92 -2.92
N SER A 114 -21.22 -40.23 -1.88
CA SER A 114 -20.90 -40.50 -0.47
C SER A 114 -22.04 -41.26 0.23
N LEU A 115 -22.06 -42.59 0.17
CA LEU A 115 -23.12 -43.41 0.79
C LEU A 115 -23.17 -43.39 2.34
N GLN A 116 -22.33 -42.64 3.07
CA GLN A 116 -22.21 -42.86 4.53
C GLN A 116 -21.63 -41.77 5.46
N HIS A 117 -21.61 -40.47 5.15
CA HIS A 117 -21.26 -39.46 6.18
C HIS A 117 -22.20 -38.25 6.19
N GLU A 118 -22.36 -37.71 7.40
CA GLU A 118 -23.30 -36.66 7.82
C GLU A 118 -23.55 -35.61 6.74
N VAL A 119 -24.83 -35.47 6.35
CA VAL A 119 -25.29 -34.42 5.44
C VAL A 119 -24.96 -33.09 6.09
N GLN A 120 -23.86 -32.47 5.66
CA GLN A 120 -23.62 -31.06 5.97
C GLN A 120 -24.85 -30.32 5.43
N SER A 121 -25.59 -29.65 6.33
CA SER A 121 -26.76 -28.88 5.96
C SER A 121 -26.40 -27.98 4.79
N ASN A 122 -27.09 -28.16 3.65
CA ASN A 122 -26.86 -27.32 2.47
C ASN A 122 -27.05 -25.86 2.90
N LYS A 123 -26.02 -25.04 2.66
CA LYS A 123 -26.06 -23.61 2.93
C LYS A 123 -27.22 -22.98 2.16
N SER A 124 -27.98 -22.12 2.82
CA SER A 124 -28.91 -21.22 2.14
C SER A 124 -28.17 -20.27 1.21
N PHE A 125 -28.89 -19.64 0.28
CA PHE A 125 -28.29 -18.64 -0.62
C PHE A 125 -27.65 -17.48 0.15
N LEU A 126 -28.31 -17.02 1.21
CA LEU A 126 -27.79 -15.97 2.08
C LEU A 126 -26.49 -16.39 2.80
N GLU A 127 -26.43 -17.61 3.36
CA GLU A 127 -25.21 -18.12 3.99
C GLU A 127 -24.06 -18.30 2.98
N PHE A 128 -24.37 -18.83 1.79
CA PHE A 128 -23.41 -18.92 0.70
C PHE A 128 -22.86 -17.54 0.31
N ALA A 129 -23.73 -16.55 0.15
CA ALA A 129 -23.35 -15.20 -0.23
C ALA A 129 -22.50 -14.51 0.84
N ARG A 130 -22.87 -14.64 2.12
CA ARG A 130 -22.11 -14.15 3.27
C ARG A 130 -20.71 -14.73 3.31
N ASP A 131 -20.60 -16.07 3.24
CA ASP A 131 -19.32 -16.75 3.24
C ASP A 131 -18.46 -16.30 2.07
N ARG A 132 -19.04 -16.26 0.86
CA ARG A 132 -18.32 -15.89 -0.35
C ARG A 132 -17.85 -14.44 -0.30
N PHE A 133 -18.69 -13.52 0.15
CA PHE A 133 -18.33 -12.11 0.32
C PHE A 133 -17.19 -11.93 1.32
N ALA A 134 -17.26 -12.56 2.50
CA ALA A 134 -16.20 -12.47 3.51
C ALA A 134 -14.82 -12.94 2.98
N HIS A 135 -14.82 -14.01 2.18
CA HIS A 135 -13.61 -14.54 1.54
C HIS A 135 -13.03 -13.63 0.45
N ILE A 136 -13.85 -12.83 -0.23
CA ILE A 136 -13.41 -11.95 -1.34
C ILE A 136 -13.07 -10.55 -0.84
N ALA A 137 -13.91 -9.98 0.04
CA ALA A 137 -13.78 -8.62 0.50
C ALA A 137 -12.47 -8.41 1.28
N THR A 138 -12.09 -9.34 2.16
CA THR A 138 -10.89 -9.21 3.00
C THR A 138 -9.59 -9.12 2.18
N PRO A 139 -9.29 -10.04 1.24
CA PRO A 139 -8.11 -9.92 0.37
C PRO A 139 -8.12 -8.68 -0.52
N LEU A 140 -9.30 -8.30 -1.04
CA LEU A 140 -9.45 -7.11 -1.87
C LEU A 140 -9.14 -5.83 -1.08
N ARG A 141 -9.75 -5.66 0.10
CA ARG A 141 -9.49 -4.54 1.02
C ARG A 141 -8.01 -4.44 1.37
N ARG A 142 -7.36 -5.57 1.65
CA ARG A 142 -5.91 -5.63 1.92
C ARG A 142 -5.09 -5.14 0.72
N CYS A 143 -5.40 -5.56 -0.49
CA CYS A 143 -4.69 -5.13 -1.70
C CYS A 143 -4.87 -3.63 -1.95
N MET A 144 -6.10 -3.15 -1.83
CA MET A 144 -6.46 -1.75 -2.02
C MET A 144 -5.79 -0.85 -0.98
N SER A 145 -5.84 -1.22 0.29
CA SER A 145 -5.13 -0.54 1.37
C SER A 145 -3.62 -0.51 1.14
N THR A 146 -3.03 -1.62 0.71
CA THR A 146 -1.60 -1.69 0.38
C THR A 146 -1.24 -0.72 -0.74
N PHE A 147 -2.07 -0.62 -1.78
CA PHE A 147 -1.84 0.33 -2.86
C PHE A 147 -1.95 1.77 -2.38
N LEU A 148 -2.98 2.12 -1.60
CA LEU A 148 -3.14 3.47 -1.04
C LEU A 148 -1.93 3.87 -0.16
N THR A 149 -1.40 2.96 0.65
CA THR A 149 -0.27 3.25 1.55
C THR A 149 1.07 3.28 0.81
N HIS A 150 1.35 2.32 -0.06
CA HIS A 150 2.72 2.04 -0.53
C HIS A 150 3.01 2.45 -1.97
N LEU A 151 2.01 2.78 -2.77
CA LEU A 151 2.22 3.36 -4.09
C LEU A 151 2.08 4.89 -4.00
N PRO A 152 3.01 5.68 -4.59
CA PRO A 152 2.85 7.12 -4.63
C PRO A 152 1.54 7.53 -5.29
N ARG A 153 0.95 8.64 -4.84
CA ARG A 153 -0.27 9.20 -5.47
C ARG A 153 -0.04 9.54 -6.94
N SER A 154 1.17 9.99 -7.30
CA SER A 154 1.58 10.24 -8.69
C SER A 154 1.57 8.97 -9.55
N CYS A 155 1.79 7.81 -8.94
CA CYS A 155 1.75 6.51 -9.62
C CYS A 155 0.31 5.99 -9.76
N ILE A 156 -0.49 6.06 -8.68
CA ILE A 156 -1.89 5.58 -8.71
C ILE A 156 -2.78 6.49 -9.56
N LEU A 157 -2.49 7.79 -9.60
CA LEU A 157 -3.34 8.88 -10.08
C LEU A 157 -4.51 9.17 -9.13
N GLU A 158 -4.84 10.45 -8.95
CA GLU A 158 -5.85 10.90 -7.98
C GLU A 158 -7.24 10.29 -8.23
N ASN A 159 -7.64 10.15 -9.50
CA ASN A 159 -8.93 9.52 -9.85
C ASN A 159 -9.00 8.05 -9.38
N ASN A 160 -7.90 7.29 -9.49
CA ASN A 160 -7.89 5.91 -9.02
C ASN A 160 -7.79 5.86 -7.48
N PHE A 161 -7.07 6.80 -6.86
CA PHE A 161 -7.04 6.93 -5.41
C PHE A 161 -8.48 7.07 -4.86
N GLN A 162 -9.24 8.04 -5.38
CA GLN A 162 -10.64 8.26 -5.00
C GLN A 162 -11.54 7.05 -5.28
N ARG A 163 -11.37 6.38 -6.42
CA ARG A 163 -12.09 5.15 -6.74
C ARG A 163 -11.80 4.03 -5.75
N ILE A 164 -10.55 3.85 -5.33
CA ILE A 164 -10.20 2.85 -4.32
C ILE A 164 -10.86 3.19 -2.99
N VAL A 165 -10.83 4.47 -2.56
CA VAL A 165 -11.54 4.91 -1.35
C VAL A 165 -13.04 4.60 -1.44
N GLN A 166 -13.67 4.94 -2.56
CA GLN A 166 -15.09 4.70 -2.79
C GLN A 166 -15.41 3.19 -2.83
N LEU A 167 -14.55 2.37 -3.42
CA LEU A 167 -14.70 0.91 -3.41
C LEU A 167 -14.72 0.37 -1.97
N MET A 168 -13.83 0.87 -1.11
CA MET A 168 -13.80 0.46 0.30
C MET A 168 -15.12 0.78 1.00
N SER A 169 -15.65 2.00 0.85
CA SER A 169 -16.93 2.37 1.47
C SER A 169 -18.11 1.57 0.92
N LEU A 170 -18.10 1.22 -0.36
CA LEU A 170 -19.14 0.38 -0.97
C LEU A 170 -19.06 -1.06 -0.46
N LEU A 171 -17.85 -1.60 -0.26
CA LEU A 171 -17.68 -2.92 0.37
C LEU A 171 -18.20 -2.91 1.81
N ASP A 172 -17.94 -1.86 2.58
CA ASP A 172 -18.46 -1.71 3.94
C ASP A 172 -20.00 -1.63 3.93
N SER A 173 -20.57 -0.90 2.98
CA SER A 173 -22.03 -0.84 2.78
C SER A 173 -22.62 -2.21 2.42
N MET A 174 -21.96 -2.96 1.52
CA MET A 174 -22.37 -4.32 1.18
C MET A 174 -22.32 -5.27 2.38
N GLU A 175 -21.30 -5.12 3.22
CA GLU A 175 -21.16 -5.92 4.44
C GLU A 175 -22.32 -5.66 5.41
N ILE A 176 -22.69 -4.39 5.61
CA ILE A 176 -23.86 -4.02 6.41
C ILE A 176 -25.14 -4.67 5.86
N PHE A 177 -25.41 -4.57 4.55
CA PHE A 177 -26.58 -5.20 3.94
C PHE A 177 -26.61 -6.72 4.11
N LEU A 178 -25.45 -7.38 4.02
CA LEU A 178 -25.37 -8.82 4.10
C LEU A 178 -25.49 -9.33 5.54
N PHE A 179 -24.90 -8.64 6.52
CA PHE A 179 -24.72 -9.18 7.87
C PHE A 179 -25.57 -8.51 8.95
N GLU A 180 -25.87 -7.21 8.83
CA GLU A 180 -26.57 -6.46 9.89
C GLU A 180 -28.07 -6.34 9.64
N ASP A 181 -28.51 -6.42 8.39
CA ASP A 181 -29.93 -6.39 8.06
C ASP A 181 -30.62 -7.71 8.45
N SER A 182 -31.17 -7.73 9.66
CA SER A 182 -31.92 -8.88 10.21
C SER A 182 -33.19 -9.23 9.42
N SER A 183 -33.63 -8.38 8.49
CA SER A 183 -34.80 -8.62 7.66
C SER A 183 -34.48 -9.34 6.35
N MET A 184 -33.21 -9.35 5.92
CA MET A 184 -32.80 -9.88 4.62
C MET A 184 -33.04 -11.39 4.50
N THR A 185 -33.95 -11.79 3.63
CA THR A 185 -34.21 -13.20 3.30
C THR A 185 -33.39 -13.68 2.10
N SER A 186 -33.27 -15.01 1.93
CA SER A 186 -32.59 -15.58 0.74
C SER A 186 -33.30 -15.21 -0.57
N GLU A 187 -34.64 -15.15 -0.58
CA GLU A 187 -35.42 -14.80 -1.77
C GLU A 187 -35.23 -13.33 -2.17
N GLU A 188 -35.26 -12.40 -1.20
CA GLU A 188 -35.00 -10.97 -1.46
C GLU A 188 -33.58 -10.75 -1.97
N LEU A 189 -32.60 -11.43 -1.36
CA LEU A 189 -31.22 -11.36 -1.82
C LEU A 189 -31.09 -11.90 -3.24
N GLU A 190 -31.67 -13.06 -3.54
CA GLU A 190 -31.62 -13.65 -4.89
C GLU A 190 -32.23 -12.71 -5.93
N ASN A 191 -33.40 -12.14 -5.64
CA ASN A 191 -34.04 -11.14 -6.50
C ASN A 191 -33.13 -9.92 -6.74
N SER A 192 -32.42 -9.43 -5.71
CA SER A 192 -31.51 -8.29 -5.85
C SER A 192 -30.29 -8.59 -6.75
N PHE A 193 -29.82 -9.83 -6.76
CA PHE A 193 -28.72 -10.27 -7.63
C PHE A 193 -29.19 -10.56 -9.06
N LEU A 194 -30.44 -11.01 -9.23
CA LEU A 194 -31.07 -11.18 -10.55
C LEU A 194 -31.40 -9.84 -11.21
N GLN A 195 -31.70 -8.80 -10.42
CA GLN A 195 -32.02 -7.48 -10.94
C GLN A 195 -30.79 -6.83 -11.61
N GLN A 196 -30.83 -6.69 -12.93
CA GLN A 196 -29.89 -5.86 -13.67
C GLN A 196 -30.33 -4.40 -13.58
N GLN A 197 -29.43 -3.52 -13.16
CA GLN A 197 -29.75 -2.10 -13.04
C GLN A 197 -29.88 -1.49 -14.44
N MET A 198 -31.12 -1.26 -14.89
CA MET A 198 -31.43 -0.41 -16.03
C MET A 198 -31.35 1.05 -15.58
N ILE A 199 -30.54 1.86 -16.24
CA ILE A 199 -30.24 3.27 -15.92
C ILE A 199 -31.42 4.18 -16.32
N SER A 200 -32.65 3.88 -15.90
CA SER A 200 -33.84 4.57 -16.43
C SER A 200 -34.85 5.01 -15.38
N SER A 201 -34.42 5.60 -14.27
CA SER A 201 -35.31 6.45 -13.45
C SER A 201 -34.58 7.63 -12.83
N GLU A 202 -35.28 8.76 -12.73
CA GLU A 202 -34.80 10.05 -12.19
C GLU A 202 -34.54 10.03 -10.66
N PHE A 203 -34.80 8.89 -10.00
CA PHE A 203 -34.53 8.66 -8.59
C PHE A 203 -33.78 7.33 -8.43
N VAL A 204 -32.45 7.43 -8.35
CA VAL A 204 -31.60 6.28 -8.01
C VAL A 204 -31.50 6.21 -6.49
N ASP A 205 -32.09 5.18 -5.89
CA ASP A 205 -31.88 4.90 -4.48
C ASP A 205 -30.43 4.44 -4.25
N THR A 206 -29.59 5.39 -3.86
CA THR A 206 -28.18 5.18 -3.58
C THR A 206 -27.93 4.30 -2.35
N SER A 207 -28.97 4.02 -1.56
CA SER A 207 -28.93 3.17 -0.38
C SER A 207 -29.39 1.73 -0.65
N SER A 208 -29.59 1.34 -1.90
CA SER A 208 -29.97 -0.04 -2.24
C SER A 208 -28.75 -0.96 -2.42
N LEU A 209 -28.91 -2.24 -2.08
CA LEU A 209 -27.91 -3.29 -2.36
C LEU A 209 -27.59 -3.38 -3.86
N VAL A 210 -28.62 -3.26 -4.71
CA VAL A 210 -28.47 -3.31 -6.18
C VAL A 210 -27.57 -2.19 -6.69
N TYR A 211 -27.79 -0.95 -6.21
CA TYR A 211 -26.92 0.18 -6.56
C TYR A 211 -25.50 0.02 -6.01
N THR A 212 -25.36 -0.41 -4.75
CA THR A 212 -24.04 -0.60 -4.14
C THR A 212 -23.22 -1.64 -4.94
N ARG A 213 -23.85 -2.77 -5.29
CA ARG A 213 -23.26 -3.85 -6.09
C ARG A 213 -22.84 -3.39 -7.49
N SER A 214 -23.70 -2.65 -8.19
CA SER A 214 -23.39 -2.17 -9.54
C SER A 214 -22.23 -1.16 -9.54
N GLN A 215 -22.18 -0.28 -8.54
CA GLN A 215 -21.11 0.69 -8.38
C GLN A 215 -19.79 0.00 -8.02
N CYS A 216 -19.80 -1.01 -7.15
CA CYS A 216 -18.64 -1.87 -6.90
C CYS A 216 -18.09 -2.45 -8.20
N LEU A 217 -18.94 -3.08 -9.01
CA LEU A 217 -18.55 -3.69 -10.29
C LEU A 217 -17.98 -2.66 -11.28
N SER A 218 -18.62 -1.50 -11.41
CA SER A 218 -18.17 -0.41 -12.27
C SER A 218 -16.77 0.08 -11.88
N ILE A 219 -16.55 0.32 -10.58
CA ILE A 219 -15.26 0.75 -10.05
C ILE A 219 -14.21 -0.35 -10.22
N LEU A 220 -14.52 -1.60 -9.91
CA LEU A 220 -13.60 -2.72 -10.06
C LEU A 220 -13.10 -2.87 -11.50
N ARG A 221 -14.00 -2.81 -12.49
CA ARG A 221 -13.64 -2.85 -13.91
C ARG A 221 -12.77 -1.65 -14.31
N SER A 222 -13.12 -0.46 -13.83
CA SER A 222 -12.35 0.75 -14.11
C SER A 222 -10.94 0.71 -13.50
N LEU A 223 -10.84 0.24 -12.26
CA LEU A 223 -9.58 0.04 -11.56
C LEU A 223 -8.75 -1.03 -12.25
N GLN A 224 -9.34 -2.16 -12.65
CA GLN A 224 -8.62 -3.20 -13.40
C GLN A 224 -7.94 -2.64 -14.65
N ALA A 225 -8.72 -1.97 -15.51
CA ALA A 225 -8.21 -1.38 -16.74
C ALA A 225 -7.17 -0.28 -16.52
N SER A 226 -7.23 0.42 -15.38
CA SER A 226 -6.29 1.50 -15.06
C SER A 226 -5.01 0.97 -14.40
N LEU A 227 -5.12 0.03 -13.48
CA LEU A 227 -4.01 -0.60 -12.77
C LEU A 227 -3.21 -1.51 -13.70
N ASP A 228 -3.82 -2.14 -14.70
CA ASP A 228 -3.08 -2.92 -15.71
C ASP A 228 -2.20 -2.06 -16.61
N LYS A 229 -2.46 -0.75 -16.71
CA LYS A 229 -1.61 0.21 -17.40
C LYS A 229 -0.43 0.67 -16.54
N LEU A 230 -0.47 0.42 -15.23
CA LEU A 230 0.67 0.68 -14.37
C LEU A 230 1.74 -0.36 -14.64
N SER A 231 2.98 0.10 -14.82
CA SER A 231 4.17 -0.76 -14.92
C SER A 231 4.54 -1.35 -13.56
N LEU A 232 3.60 -2.06 -12.92
CA LEU A 232 3.82 -2.74 -11.65
C LEU A 232 4.76 -3.94 -11.86
N PRO A 233 5.71 -4.16 -10.95
CA PRO A 233 6.69 -5.24 -11.09
C PRO A 233 6.01 -6.61 -10.96
N VAL A 234 6.59 -7.62 -11.62
CA VAL A 234 6.17 -9.02 -11.47
C VAL A 234 6.93 -9.63 -10.29
N VAL A 235 6.21 -10.22 -9.34
CA VAL A 235 6.71 -10.67 -8.02
C VAL A 235 7.91 -11.61 -8.09
N THR A 236 8.13 -12.32 -9.20
CA THR A 236 9.22 -13.27 -9.35
C THR A 236 10.62 -12.65 -9.22
N ASN A 237 10.74 -11.31 -9.19
CA ASN A 237 12.02 -10.63 -9.07
C ASN A 237 12.01 -9.52 -7.99
N ILE A 238 12.54 -9.84 -6.80
CA ILE A 238 12.74 -8.88 -5.69
C ILE A 238 13.53 -7.65 -6.14
N ALA A 239 14.51 -7.81 -7.03
CA ALA A 239 15.29 -6.68 -7.53
C ALA A 239 14.42 -5.71 -8.33
N SER A 240 13.48 -6.21 -9.15
CA SER A 240 12.55 -5.37 -9.91
C SER A 240 11.60 -4.58 -9.02
N THR A 241 11.10 -5.19 -7.94
CA THR A 241 10.24 -4.49 -6.96
C THR A 241 11.05 -3.48 -6.14
N THR A 242 12.32 -3.81 -5.84
CA THR A 242 13.25 -2.89 -5.17
C THR A 242 13.50 -1.66 -6.02
N GLU A 243 13.87 -1.86 -7.28
CA GLU A 243 14.08 -0.79 -8.25
C GLU A 243 12.81 0.06 -8.42
N PHE A 244 11.64 -0.58 -8.55
CA PHE A 244 10.36 0.13 -8.61
C PHE A 244 10.14 1.05 -7.40
N CYS A 245 10.39 0.56 -6.18
CA CYS A 245 10.27 1.38 -4.96
C CYS A 245 11.22 2.59 -5.00
N PHE A 246 12.47 2.40 -5.41
CA PHE A 246 13.45 3.48 -5.55
C PHE A 246 13.10 4.46 -6.66
N GLN A 247 12.56 4.00 -7.79
CA GLN A 247 12.14 4.86 -8.91
C GLN A 247 10.94 5.72 -8.54
N LYS A 248 9.98 5.16 -7.80
CA LYS A 248 8.71 5.82 -7.51
C LYS A 248 8.74 6.71 -6.26
N ALA A 249 9.66 6.49 -5.33
CA ALA A 249 9.79 7.34 -4.14
C ALA A 249 10.29 8.76 -4.48
N SER A 250 9.66 9.76 -3.88
CA SER A 250 10.03 11.17 -3.98
C SER A 250 10.97 11.59 -2.83
N LEU A 251 10.85 10.97 -1.66
CA LEU A 251 11.66 11.23 -0.48
C LEU A 251 12.37 9.95 -0.06
N ILE A 252 13.70 10.00 0.01
CA ILE A 252 14.50 8.85 0.40
C ILE A 252 15.26 9.15 1.68
N PHE A 253 15.07 8.32 2.69
CA PHE A 253 15.71 8.39 3.98
C PHE A 253 16.78 7.31 4.09
N CYS A 254 18.00 7.71 4.41
CA CYS A 254 19.10 6.78 4.66
C CYS A 254 20.15 7.39 5.58
N THR A 255 21.09 6.60 6.07
CA THR A 255 22.29 7.20 6.68
C THR A 255 23.18 7.76 5.58
N THR A 256 23.96 8.80 5.89
CA THR A 256 24.87 9.40 4.90
C THR A 256 25.80 8.35 4.26
N SER A 257 26.32 7.43 5.08
CA SER A 257 27.17 6.33 4.62
C SER A 257 26.46 5.25 3.80
N SER A 258 25.14 5.11 3.88
CA SER A 258 24.38 4.12 3.10
C SER A 258 23.79 4.67 1.79
N SER A 259 23.88 5.99 1.59
CA SER A 259 23.47 6.67 0.37
C SER A 259 24.14 6.12 -0.90
N TYR A 260 25.33 5.49 -0.78
CA TYR A 260 26.02 4.83 -1.92
C TYR A 260 25.13 3.84 -2.68
N LYS A 261 24.14 3.22 -2.01
CA LYS A 261 23.22 2.27 -2.66
C LYS A 261 22.40 2.92 -3.77
N LEU A 262 22.18 4.23 -3.72
CA LEU A 262 21.45 4.98 -4.75
C LEU A 262 22.19 4.99 -6.09
N HIS A 263 23.50 4.77 -6.12
CA HIS A 263 24.26 4.60 -7.37
C HIS A 263 24.01 3.25 -8.05
N SER A 264 23.37 2.29 -7.36
CA SER A 264 23.13 0.95 -7.90
C SER A 264 21.85 0.83 -8.72
N PHE A 265 21.07 1.91 -8.83
CA PHE A 265 19.77 1.90 -9.49
C PHE A 265 19.73 2.97 -10.58
N ASP A 266 19.16 2.62 -11.74
CA ASP A 266 18.87 3.57 -12.81
C ASP A 266 17.53 4.27 -12.49
N VAL A 267 17.62 5.37 -11.75
CA VAL A 267 16.46 6.14 -11.27
C VAL A 267 16.57 7.58 -11.70
N GLU A 268 15.42 8.26 -11.82
CA GLU A 268 15.42 9.69 -12.10
C GLU A 268 16.27 10.48 -11.07
N PRO A 269 16.98 11.52 -11.49
CA PRO A 269 17.80 12.35 -10.61
C PRO A 269 17.13 12.81 -9.31
N PHE A 270 17.88 12.73 -8.21
CA PHE A 270 17.54 13.45 -6.98
C PHE A 270 18.10 14.86 -7.07
N LYS A 271 17.22 15.88 -7.10
CA LYS A 271 17.65 17.27 -7.32
C LYS A 271 18.06 17.97 -6.03
N LEU A 272 17.61 17.47 -4.89
CA LEU A 272 17.87 18.02 -3.56
C LEU A 272 18.47 16.95 -2.64
N LEU A 273 19.54 17.32 -1.96
CA LEU A 273 20.13 16.56 -0.87
C LEU A 273 19.97 17.34 0.43
N VAL A 274 19.51 16.67 1.48
CA VAL A 274 19.47 17.19 2.86
C VAL A 274 20.35 16.29 3.72
N ILE A 275 21.31 16.86 4.43
CA ILE A 275 22.10 16.16 5.44
C ILE A 275 21.75 16.79 6.79
N ASP A 276 20.95 16.07 7.58
CA ASP A 276 20.64 16.42 8.96
C ASP A 276 21.76 15.96 9.89
N GLU A 277 21.94 16.67 11.00
CA GLU A 277 23.08 16.50 11.92
C GLU A 277 24.45 16.48 11.20
N ALA A 278 24.62 17.36 10.21
CA ALA A 278 25.79 17.43 9.34
C ALA A 278 27.11 17.66 10.10
N ALA A 279 27.07 18.35 11.25
CA ALA A 279 28.22 18.54 12.13
C ALA A 279 28.75 17.22 12.74
N GLN A 280 27.90 16.19 12.80
CA GLN A 280 28.24 14.85 13.30
C GLN A 280 28.67 13.88 12.18
N VAL A 281 28.66 14.32 10.91
CA VAL A 281 29.00 13.48 9.75
C VAL A 281 30.49 13.63 9.42
N LYS A 282 31.18 12.51 9.16
CA LYS A 282 32.56 12.58 8.69
C LYS A 282 32.59 13.15 7.27
N GLU A 283 33.56 13.99 6.95
CA GLU A 283 33.72 14.56 5.60
C GLU A 283 33.66 13.48 4.50
N CYS A 284 34.33 12.35 4.71
CA CYS A 284 34.32 11.23 3.77
C CYS A 284 32.93 10.58 3.59
N GLU A 285 32.06 10.61 4.59
CA GLU A 285 30.68 10.12 4.50
C GLU A 285 29.80 11.15 3.77
N SER A 286 29.99 12.44 4.02
CA SER A 286 29.32 13.53 3.30
C SER A 286 29.59 13.48 1.80
N ILE A 287 30.83 13.18 1.40
CA ILE A 287 31.21 13.05 -0.02
C ILE A 287 30.38 11.97 -0.72
N ILE A 288 30.07 10.84 -0.07
CA ILE A 288 29.25 9.77 -0.66
C ILE A 288 27.88 10.31 -1.06
N ALA A 289 27.24 11.07 -0.17
CA ALA A 289 25.92 11.65 -0.45
C ALA A 289 25.99 12.80 -1.47
N LEU A 290 27.03 13.63 -1.42
CA LEU A 290 27.24 14.74 -2.36
C LEU A 290 27.55 14.26 -3.78
N GLN A 291 28.04 13.04 -3.93
CA GLN A 291 28.34 12.43 -5.23
C GLN A 291 27.12 11.76 -5.88
N ILE A 292 25.95 11.74 -5.23
CA ILE A 292 24.72 11.24 -5.85
C ILE A 292 24.50 12.00 -7.17
N PRO A 293 24.28 11.29 -8.30
CA PRO A 293 24.18 11.92 -9.61
C PRO A 293 23.11 13.01 -9.66
N ASP A 294 23.43 14.10 -10.35
CA ASP A 294 22.50 15.17 -10.72
C ASP A 294 21.86 15.95 -9.54
N VAL A 295 22.42 15.83 -8.33
CA VAL A 295 22.10 16.72 -7.20
C VAL A 295 22.46 18.17 -7.57
N ARG A 296 21.47 19.06 -7.48
CA ARG A 296 21.64 20.49 -7.82
C ARG A 296 21.76 21.38 -6.60
N HIS A 297 21.16 20.95 -5.48
CA HIS A 297 21.12 21.70 -4.24
C HIS A 297 21.42 20.76 -3.08
N ALA A 298 22.24 21.22 -2.13
CA ALA A 298 22.53 20.54 -0.89
C ALA A 298 22.22 21.46 0.29
N ILE A 299 21.49 20.95 1.28
CA ILE A 299 21.18 21.63 2.53
C ILE A 299 21.87 20.82 3.64
N LEU A 300 22.80 21.44 4.35
CA LEU A 300 23.50 20.84 5.48
C LEU A 300 22.99 21.52 6.75
N VAL A 301 22.39 20.74 7.65
CA VAL A 301 21.84 21.23 8.92
C VAL A 301 22.63 20.58 10.04
N GLY A 302 23.19 21.37 10.94
CA GLY A 302 23.93 20.86 12.09
C GLY A 302 24.39 22.00 13.00
N ASP A 303 24.81 21.62 14.20
CA ASP A 303 25.31 22.55 15.22
C ASP A 303 26.74 22.12 15.62
N GLU A 304 27.72 22.95 15.28
CA GLU A 304 29.14 22.68 15.55
C GLU A 304 29.49 22.68 17.05
N ARG A 305 28.59 23.19 17.90
CA ARG A 305 28.76 23.19 19.35
C ARG A 305 28.25 21.92 20.02
N GLN A 306 27.59 21.04 19.27
CA GLN A 306 27.16 19.73 19.74
C GLN A 306 28.28 18.69 19.57
N LEU A 307 27.92 17.39 19.61
CA LEU A 307 28.90 16.32 19.50
C LEU A 307 29.56 16.31 18.11
N PRO A 308 30.86 16.04 18.00
CA PRO A 308 31.52 15.87 16.70
C PRO A 308 31.30 14.46 16.15
N ALA A 309 31.72 14.25 14.90
CA ALA A 309 31.73 12.93 14.28
C ALA A 309 32.53 11.90 15.09
N MET A 310 31.98 10.69 15.25
CA MET A 310 32.62 9.63 16.01
C MET A 310 33.80 9.01 15.23
N VAL A 311 35.02 9.15 15.76
CA VAL A 311 36.26 8.55 15.21
C VAL A 311 36.95 7.72 16.29
N ASN A 312 37.07 6.40 16.08
CA ASN A 312 37.68 5.51 17.08
C ASN A 312 39.19 5.73 17.26
N SER A 313 39.90 6.12 16.19
CA SER A 313 41.34 6.35 16.25
C SER A 313 41.66 7.71 16.84
N LYS A 314 42.26 7.71 18.04
CA LYS A 314 42.76 8.93 18.69
C LYS A 314 43.81 9.68 17.87
N VAL A 315 44.59 8.95 17.06
CA VAL A 315 45.62 9.55 16.19
C VAL A 315 44.96 10.35 15.08
N ILE A 316 43.95 9.79 14.42
CA ILE A 316 43.21 10.47 13.34
C ILE A 316 42.45 11.67 13.90
N MET A 317 41.83 11.54 15.08
CA MET A 317 41.11 12.64 15.72
C MET A 317 42.03 13.84 16.01
N LYS A 318 43.25 13.60 16.51
CA LYS A 318 44.24 14.66 16.72
C LYS A 318 44.64 15.35 15.42
N PHE A 319 44.86 14.56 14.35
CA PHE A 319 45.20 15.10 13.04
C PHE A 319 44.06 15.94 12.47
N ALA A 320 42.81 15.46 12.52
CA ALA A 320 41.64 16.19 12.05
C ALA A 320 41.45 17.52 12.77
N ASN A 321 41.60 17.54 14.11
CA ASN A 321 41.48 18.76 14.90
C ASN A 321 42.61 19.77 14.65
N SER A 322 43.74 19.35 14.05
CA SER A 322 44.86 20.26 13.74
C SER A 322 44.70 20.99 12.41
N LEU A 323 43.71 20.61 11.60
CA LEU A 323 43.41 21.21 10.30
C LEU A 323 42.41 22.37 10.37
N ASN A 324 41.76 22.57 11.52
CA ASN A 324 40.81 23.65 11.81
C ASN A 324 41.45 24.71 12.73
#